data_AF-A0A1R4AB85-F1
#
_entry.id   AF-A0A1R4AB85-F1
#
_cell.length_a   1.000
_cell.length_b   1.000
_cell.length_c   1.000
_cell.angle_alpha   90.00
_cell.angle_beta   90.00
_cell.angle_gamma   90.00
#
_symmetry.space_group_name_H-M   'P 1'
#
loop_
_entity.id
_entity.type
_entity.pdbx_description
1 polymer ?
#
loop_
_entity_poly.entity_id
_entity_poly.type
_entity_poly.pdbx_seq_one_letter_code
_entity_poly.pdbx_strand_id
1 'polypeptide(L)'
;MSAEILQPKEIQITASGRLPNYLRYATKLLVKDGLSTIIIKGAGKAIIMVLMVVESLKFNIEGLYQISKIGSIKIENPDNEYERYVSSLEVTLSKNKLDENDPGFQSPVPPESKTKIIFKTKRTQQNTTKNQIQGQ
;
A
#
# COMPACT_ATOMS: atom_id res chain seq x y z
N MET A 1 -21.17 -27.41 6.86
CA MET A 1 -20.26 -26.64 5.98
C MET A 1 -19.23 -25.96 6.88
N SER A 2 -18.04 -26.54 6.98
CA SER A 2 -16.95 -25.93 7.72
C SER A 2 -16.52 -24.68 6.94
N ALA A 3 -16.70 -23.50 7.52
CA ALA A 3 -16.12 -22.28 6.96
C ALA A 3 -14.60 -22.47 7.01
N GLU A 4 -13.99 -22.74 5.85
CA GLU A 4 -12.55 -22.74 5.68
C GLU A 4 -12.06 -21.37 6.15
N ILE A 5 -11.35 -21.34 7.27
CA ILE A 5 -10.74 -20.11 7.80
C ILE A 5 -9.66 -19.75 6.79
N LEU A 6 -10.03 -18.95 5.80
CA LEU A 6 -9.13 -18.53 4.74
C LEU A 6 -8.01 -17.72 5.40
N GLN A 7 -6.81 -18.29 5.47
CA GLN A 7 -5.67 -17.62 6.07
C GLN A 7 -5.45 -16.28 5.35
N PRO A 8 -5.13 -15.20 6.09
CA PRO A 8 -4.91 -13.91 5.49
C PRO A 8 -3.74 -13.98 4.51
N LYS A 9 -3.95 -13.50 3.29
CA LYS A 9 -2.89 -13.48 2.29
C LYS A 9 -1.89 -12.36 2.54
N GLU A 10 -0.62 -12.70 2.46
CA GLU A 10 0.49 -11.77 2.63
C GLU A 10 0.95 -11.17 1.28
N ILE A 11 1.22 -9.87 1.29
CA ILE A 11 1.78 -9.11 0.18
C ILE A 11 3.09 -8.50 0.64
N GLN A 12 4.21 -9.00 0.12
CA GLN A 12 5.52 -8.43 0.40
C GLN A 12 5.88 -7.34 -0.62
N ILE A 13 6.13 -6.14 -0.11
CA ILE A 13 6.46 -4.97 -0.91
C ILE A 13 7.98 -4.83 -1.00
N THR A 14 8.46 -4.56 -2.22
CA THR A 14 9.86 -4.25 -2.49
C THR A 14 10.01 -2.76 -2.82
N ALA A 15 11.19 -2.20 -2.54
CA ALA A 15 11.46 -0.79 -2.77
C ALA A 15 11.41 -0.38 -4.26
N SER A 16 11.73 -1.31 -5.17
CA SER A 16 11.71 -1.10 -6.63
C SER A 16 10.39 -1.49 -7.30
N GLY A 17 9.43 -2.02 -6.53
CA GLY A 17 8.14 -2.44 -7.05
C GLY A 17 7.28 -1.27 -7.52
N ARG A 18 6.38 -1.52 -8.48
CA ARG A 18 5.49 -0.48 -9.01
C ARG A 18 4.16 -0.47 -8.26
N LEU A 19 3.80 0.69 -7.70
CA LEU A 19 2.55 0.91 -6.96
C LEU A 19 1.30 0.33 -7.65
N PRO A 20 1.03 0.57 -8.96
CA PRO A 20 -0.18 0.06 -9.60
C PRO A 20 -0.31 -1.47 -9.60
N ASN A 21 0.81 -2.20 -9.61
CA ASN A 21 0.78 -3.66 -9.58
C ASN A 21 0.34 -4.17 -8.21
N TYR A 22 0.85 -3.56 -7.14
CA TYR A 22 0.44 -3.89 -5.77
C TYR A 22 -1.02 -3.54 -5.52
N LEU A 23 -1.48 -2.39 -5.98
CA LEU A 23 -2.90 -2.01 -5.87
C LEU A 23 -3.79 -2.97 -6.64
N ARG A 24 -3.46 -3.30 -7.89
CA ARG A 24 -4.23 -4.24 -8.69
C ARG A 24 -4.34 -5.61 -8.00
N TYR A 25 -3.24 -6.09 -7.42
CA TYR A 25 -3.22 -7.37 -6.72
C TYR A 25 -4.02 -7.32 -5.41
N ALA A 26 -3.77 -6.35 -4.54
CA ALA A 26 -4.48 -6.20 -3.28
C ALA A 26 -5.99 -6.00 -3.46
N THR A 27 -6.40 -5.17 -4.44
CA THR A 27 -7.81 -4.99 -4.79
C THR A 27 -8.43 -6.26 -5.34
N LYS A 28 -7.70 -7.05 -6.15
CA LYS A 28 -8.18 -8.37 -6.58
C LYS A 28 -8.47 -9.24 -5.35
N LEU A 29 -7.55 -9.32 -4.40
CA LEU A 29 -7.72 -10.13 -3.19
C LEU A 29 -8.96 -9.72 -2.38
N LEU A 30 -9.08 -8.42 -2.08
CA LEU A 30 -10.16 -7.90 -1.22
C LEU A 30 -11.53 -7.87 -1.91
N VAL A 31 -11.59 -7.58 -3.21
CA VAL A 31 -12.85 -7.33 -3.93
C VAL A 31 -13.28 -8.54 -4.76
N LYS A 32 -12.38 -9.11 -5.58
CA LYS A 32 -12.72 -10.21 -6.50
C LYS A 32 -12.68 -11.56 -5.83
N ASP A 33 -11.61 -11.82 -5.06
CA ASP A 33 -11.40 -13.10 -4.40
C ASP A 33 -12.14 -13.15 -3.04
N GLY A 34 -12.72 -12.03 -2.60
CA GLY A 34 -13.60 -11.97 -1.42
C GLY A 34 -12.89 -12.11 -0.08
N LEU A 35 -11.56 -11.99 -0.04
CA LEU A 35 -10.80 -12.04 1.21
C LEU A 35 -11.23 -10.89 2.13
N SER A 36 -11.49 -11.23 3.39
CA SER A 36 -11.79 -10.22 4.42
C SER A 36 -10.54 -9.48 4.87
N THR A 37 -9.39 -10.16 4.88
CA THR A 37 -8.16 -9.69 5.50
C THR A 37 -6.95 -9.95 4.60
N ILE A 38 -6.08 -8.95 4.48
CA ILE A 38 -4.78 -9.04 3.83
C ILE A 38 -3.70 -8.45 4.74
N ILE A 39 -2.47 -8.92 4.60
CA ILE A 39 -1.31 -8.42 5.34
C ILE A 39 -0.31 -7.86 4.34
N ILE A 40 0.14 -6.63 4.55
CA ILE A 40 1.10 -5.94 3.67
C ILE A 40 2.37 -5.69 4.48
N LYS A 41 3.50 -6.22 4.01
CA LYS A 41 4.79 -6.14 4.72
C LYS A 41 5.86 -5.49 3.87
N GLY A 42 6.78 -4.79 4.51
CA GLY A 42 7.99 -4.28 3.87
C GLY A 42 9.02 -3.82 4.90
N ALA A 43 10.27 -3.77 4.48
CA ALA A 43 11.40 -3.39 5.34
C ALA A 43 12.29 -2.34 4.68
N GLY A 44 12.93 -1.52 5.53
CA GLY A 44 13.87 -0.48 5.12
C GLY A 44 13.26 0.46 4.08
N LYS A 45 13.92 0.59 2.92
CA LYS A 45 13.47 1.48 1.83
C LYS A 45 12.08 1.11 1.28
N ALA A 46 11.58 -0.12 1.50
CA ALA A 46 10.27 -0.53 1.02
C ALA A 46 9.11 0.00 1.89
N ILE A 47 9.38 0.47 3.12
CA ILE A 47 8.35 0.97 4.04
C ILE A 47 7.54 2.11 3.40
N ILE A 48 8.19 3.02 2.67
CA ILE A 48 7.49 4.10 1.98
C ILE A 48 6.46 3.57 0.97
N MET A 49 6.81 2.50 0.24
CA MET A 49 5.92 1.88 -0.74
C MET A 49 4.77 1.13 -0.05
N VAL A 50 5.01 0.51 1.11
CA VAL A 50 3.95 -0.09 1.94
C VAL A 50 2.91 0.97 2.30
N LEU A 51 3.34 2.11 2.84
CA LEU A 51 2.44 3.20 3.21
C LEU A 51 1.65 3.72 2.00
N MET A 52 2.31 3.93 0.85
CA MET A 52 1.63 4.36 -0.38
C MET A 52 0.56 3.37 -0.83
N VAL A 53 0.83 2.06 -0.74
CA VAL A 53 -0.15 1.01 -1.08
C VAL A 53 -1.31 1.03 -0.09
N VAL A 54 -1.02 1.03 1.21
CA VAL A 54 -2.02 1.01 2.28
C VAL A 54 -2.95 2.21 2.19
N GLU A 55 -2.42 3.42 2.09
CA GLU A 55 -3.24 4.64 2.01
C GLU A 55 -4.08 4.68 0.73
N SER A 56 -3.50 4.28 -0.41
CA SER A 56 -4.25 4.18 -1.65
C SER A 56 -5.38 3.16 -1.57
N LEU A 57 -5.20 2.05 -0.85
CA LEU A 57 -6.25 1.03 -0.65
C LEU A 57 -7.37 1.56 0.25
N LYS A 58 -7.04 2.19 1.39
CA LYS A 58 -8.05 2.82 2.29
C LYS A 58 -8.83 3.94 1.60
N PHE A 59 -8.18 4.66 0.67
CA PHE A 59 -8.87 5.67 -0.13
C PHE A 59 -9.86 5.03 -1.12
N ASN A 60 -9.43 3.97 -1.82
CA ASN A 60 -10.24 3.33 -2.86
C ASN A 60 -11.32 2.37 -2.33
N ILE A 61 -11.13 1.77 -1.15
CA ILE A 61 -12.00 0.75 -0.57
C ILE A 61 -12.48 1.24 0.80
N GLU A 62 -13.79 1.31 0.98
CA GLU A 62 -14.40 1.75 2.23
C GLU A 62 -14.46 0.64 3.28
N GLY A 63 -14.48 1.03 4.55
CA GLY A 63 -14.67 0.09 5.66
C GLY A 63 -13.45 -0.78 6.00
N LEU A 64 -12.24 -0.36 5.63
CA LEU A 64 -11.02 -1.09 5.99
C LEU A 64 -10.50 -0.67 7.37
N TYR A 65 -10.58 -1.60 8.33
CA TYR A 65 -9.88 -1.53 9.61
C TYR A 65 -8.40 -1.84 9.40
N GLN A 66 -7.55 -1.20 10.20
CA GLN A 66 -6.10 -1.36 10.10
C GLN A 66 -5.50 -1.73 11.45
N ILE A 67 -4.53 -2.63 11.45
CA ILE A 67 -3.56 -2.79 12.55
C ILE A 67 -2.16 -2.67 11.96
N SER A 68 -1.34 -1.78 12.53
CA SER A 68 0.05 -1.56 12.11
C SER A 68 1.03 -2.03 13.18
N LYS A 69 1.97 -2.89 12.78
CA LYS A 69 3.05 -3.39 13.64
C LYS A 69 4.39 -2.96 13.06
N ILE A 70 5.19 -2.29 13.89
CA ILE A 70 6.55 -1.88 13.56
C ILE A 70 7.50 -2.85 14.26
N GLY A 71 8.55 -3.25 13.56
CA GLY A 71 9.56 -4.16 14.08
C GLY A 71 10.95 -3.87 13.52
N SER A 72 11.89 -4.75 13.85
CA SER A 72 13.22 -4.77 13.26
C SER A 72 13.53 -6.18 12.79
N ILE A 73 14.03 -6.31 11.56
CA ILE A 73 14.44 -7.57 10.97
C ILE A 73 15.97 -7.58 10.94
N LYS A 74 16.56 -8.67 11.45
CA LYS A 74 18.00 -8.93 11.32
C LYS A 74 18.28 -9.38 9.89
N ILE A 75 19.21 -8.71 9.23
CA ILE A 75 19.72 -9.13 7.92
C ILE A 75 20.95 -9.98 8.16
N GLU A 76 20.85 -11.27 7.84
CA GLU A 76 22.01 -12.14 7.76
C GLU A 76 22.86 -11.73 6.56
N ASN A 77 24.04 -11.17 6.84
CA ASN A 77 25.06 -10.94 5.84
C ASN A 77 26.27 -11.78 6.24
N PRO A 78 26.57 -12.87 5.52
CA PRO A 78 27.67 -13.78 5.89
C PRO A 78 29.04 -13.09 5.89
N ASP A 79 29.19 -12.00 5.14
CA ASP A 79 30.47 -11.29 4.97
C ASP A 79 30.67 -10.10 5.91
N ASN A 80 29.69 -9.77 6.76
CA ASN A 80 29.80 -8.65 7.70
C ASN A 80 30.09 -9.15 9.12
N GLU A 81 31.08 -8.54 9.77
CA GLU A 81 31.44 -8.82 11.17
C GLU A 81 30.34 -8.35 12.16
N TYR A 82 29.47 -7.43 11.74
CA TYR A 82 28.43 -6.83 12.58
C TYR A 82 27.02 -7.26 12.18
N GLU A 83 26.17 -7.42 13.19
CA GLU A 83 24.74 -7.61 12.99
C GLU A 83 24.08 -6.34 12.46
N ARG A 84 23.35 -6.48 11.35
CA ARG A 84 22.60 -5.37 10.76
C ARG A 84 21.11 -5.57 10.99
N TYR A 85 20.48 -4.57 11.61
CA TYR A 85 19.04 -4.51 11.77
C TYR A 85 18.44 -3.51 10.80
N VAL A 86 17.27 -3.83 10.25
CA VAL A 86 16.48 -2.95 9.40
C VAL A 86 15.06 -2.90 9.90
N SER A 87 14.51 -1.69 10.02
CA SER A 87 13.13 -1.50 10.43
C SER A 87 12.17 -2.20 9.45
N SER A 88 11.11 -2.78 10.00
CA SER A 88 10.04 -3.43 9.26
C SER A 88 8.69 -2.83 9.63
N LEU A 89 7.79 -2.80 8.66
CA LEU A 89 6.41 -2.43 8.83
C LEU A 89 5.53 -3.56 8.30
N GLU A 90 4.60 -4.01 9.14
CA GLU A 90 3.53 -4.93 8.79
C GLU A 90 2.20 -4.22 9.04
N VAL A 91 1.34 -4.20 8.02
CA VAL A 91 0.01 -3.60 8.11
C VAL A 91 -1.03 -4.65 7.74
N THR A 92 -1.91 -4.95 8.68
CA THR A 92 -3.09 -5.77 8.43
C THR A 92 -4.26 -4.87 8.04
N LEU A 93 -4.88 -5.14 6.90
CA LEU A 93 -6.12 -4.48 6.48
C LEU A 93 -7.25 -5.49 6.46
N SER A 94 -8.36 -5.17 7.14
CA SER A 94 -9.53 -6.05 7.20
C SER A 94 -10.83 -5.31 6.98
N LYS A 95 -11.80 -5.96 6.33
CA LYS A 95 -13.20 -5.50 6.28
C LYS A 95 -13.96 -5.80 7.56
N ASN A 96 -13.49 -6.78 8.32
CA ASN A 96 -14.06 -7.16 9.60
C ASN A 96 -13.42 -6.31 10.69
N LYS A 97 -14.17 -6.08 11.77
CA LYS A 97 -13.67 -5.34 12.94
C LYS A 97 -12.45 -6.07 13.53
N LEU A 98 -11.35 -5.34 13.67
CA LEU A 98 -10.13 -5.80 14.33
C LEU A 98 -10.16 -5.46 15.83
N ASP A 99 -9.19 -5.97 16.60
CA ASP A 99 -9.07 -5.67 18.02
C ASP A 99 -8.76 -4.19 18.25
N GLU A 100 -9.69 -3.47 18.87
CA GLU A 100 -9.56 -2.04 19.18
C GLU A 100 -8.57 -1.76 20.32
N ASN A 101 -8.20 -2.79 21.08
CA ASN A 101 -7.21 -2.65 22.16
C ASN A 101 -5.77 -2.79 21.65
N ASP A 102 -5.56 -3.20 20.39
CA ASP A 102 -4.22 -3.28 19.81
C ASP A 102 -3.66 -1.85 19.64
N PRO A 103 -2.43 -1.55 20.11
CA PRO A 103 -1.86 -0.21 20.02
C PRO A 103 -1.65 0.26 18.57
N GLY A 104 -1.62 -0.65 17.60
CA GLY A 104 -1.54 -0.36 16.17
C GLY A 104 -2.90 -0.18 15.50
N PHE A 105 -4.01 -0.28 16.23
CA PHE A 105 -5.37 -0.21 15.68
C PHE A 105 -5.69 1.18 15.11
N GLN A 106 -6.37 1.18 13.96
CA GLN A 106 -6.94 2.37 13.35
C GLN A 106 -8.28 2.04 12.67
N SER A 107 -9.29 2.86 12.97
CA SER A 107 -10.63 2.76 12.39
C SER A 107 -10.67 3.10 10.89
N PRO A 108 -11.67 2.61 10.15
CA PRO A 108 -11.83 2.92 8.73
C PRO A 108 -11.93 4.41 8.44
N VAL A 109 -11.40 4.82 7.29
CA VAL A 109 -11.43 6.21 6.83
C VAL A 109 -12.88 6.62 6.50
N PRO A 110 -13.44 7.68 7.12
CA PRO A 110 -14.78 8.16 6.83
C PRO A 110 -14.93 8.61 5.38
N PRO A 111 -16.06 8.32 4.69
CA PRO A 111 -16.25 8.70 3.29
C PRO A 111 -16.12 10.22 3.04
N GLU A 112 -16.56 11.03 4.01
CA GLU A 112 -16.52 12.50 3.98
C GLU A 112 -15.10 13.09 3.99
N SER A 113 -14.12 12.34 4.52
CA SER A 113 -12.72 12.77 4.61
C SER A 113 -11.93 12.57 3.30
N LYS A 114 -12.52 11.89 2.31
CA LYS A 114 -11.91 11.63 1.00
C LYS A 114 -12.00 12.85 0.08
N THR A 115 -11.37 13.94 0.47
CA THR A 115 -11.20 15.09 -0.44
C THR A 115 -10.34 14.62 -1.61
N LYS A 116 -10.90 14.60 -2.83
CA LYS A 116 -10.11 14.35 -4.05
C LYS A 116 -9.00 15.39 -4.12
N ILE A 117 -7.77 15.03 -3.78
CA ILE A 117 -6.61 15.87 -4.05
C ILE A 117 -6.44 15.88 -5.57
N ILE A 118 -7.04 16.87 -6.23
CA ILE A 118 -6.86 17.12 -7.65
C ILE A 118 -5.46 17.70 -7.81
N PHE A 119 -4.46 16.84 -8.00
CA PHE A 119 -3.16 17.28 -8.49
C PHE A 119 -3.38 17.80 -9.92
N LYS A 120 -3.50 19.13 -10.07
CA LYS A 120 -3.50 19.79 -11.38
C LYS A 120 -2.17 19.52 -12.06
N THR A 121 -2.09 18.48 -12.88
CA THR A 121 -0.97 18.27 -13.79
C THR A 121 -1.00 19.41 -14.81
N LYS A 122 -0.10 20.38 -14.65
CA LYS A 122 0.27 21.28 -15.76
C LYS A 122 0.97 20.43 -16.83
N ARG A 123 0.19 19.81 -17.73
CA ARG A 123 0.73 19.39 -19.02
C ARG A 123 1.03 20.68 -19.80
N THR A 124 2.31 21.03 -19.85
CA THR A 124 2.84 22.08 -20.71
C THR A 124 2.45 21.79 -22.16
N GLN A 125 1.58 22.63 -22.73
CA GLN A 125 1.35 22.68 -24.16
C GLN A 125 2.58 23.31 -24.84
N GLN A 126 3.66 22.54 -24.98
CA GLN A 126 4.66 22.78 -26.02
C GLN A 126 4.27 21.88 -27.19
N ASN A 127 3.38 22.33 -28.07
CA ASN A 127 3.18 21.80 -29.42
C ASN A 127 2.14 22.66 -30.17
N THR A 128 2.49 23.90 -30.53
CA THR A 128 1.75 24.63 -31.59
C THR A 128 2.54 25.73 -32.31
N THR A 129 3.82 25.98 -32.01
CA THR A 129 4.62 27.01 -32.72
C THR A 129 5.73 26.43 -33.60
N LYS A 130 5.41 25.41 -34.41
CA LYS A 130 6.32 24.95 -35.49
C LYS A 130 5.70 24.89 -36.90
N ASN A 131 4.43 25.23 -37.08
CA ASN A 131 3.78 25.21 -38.40
C ASN A 131 3.51 26.59 -39.03
N GLN A 132 4.29 27.62 -38.70
CA GLN A 132 4.15 28.95 -39.34
C GLN A 132 5.44 29.55 -39.93
N ILE A 133 6.53 28.77 -40.09
CA ILE A 133 7.78 29.28 -40.70
C ILE A 133 8.24 28.44 -41.92
N GLN A 134 7.33 27.71 -42.57
CA GLN A 134 7.57 27.14 -43.90
C GLN A 134 6.37 27.48 -44.78
N GLY A 135 6.38 28.70 -45.28
CA GLY A 135 5.30 29.25 -46.10
C GLY A 135 5.54 30.72 -46.44
N GLN A 136 6.80 31.08 -46.71
CA GLN A 136 7.19 32.24 -47.50
C GLN A 136 8.45 31.86 -48.28
#